data_AF-A0A7L3L2G9-F1
#
_entry.id   AF-A0A7L3L2G9-F1
#
_cell.length_a   1.000
_cell.length_b   1.000
_cell.length_c   1.000
_cell.angle_alpha   90.00
_cell.angle_beta   90.00
_cell.angle_gamma   90.00
#
_symmetry.space_group_name_H-M   'P 1'
#
loop_
_entity.id
_entity.type
_entity.pdbx_description
1 polymer ?
#
loop_
_entity_poly.entity_id
_entity_poly.type
_entity_poly.pdbx_seq_one_letter_code
_entity_poly.pdbx_strand_id
1 'polypeptide(L)'
;MASAVVAGRRLRRAVEDGELADLPADLLADLQAALASQGAVVPFSLLRGLHAALREAESSLYLYQLLQGSEIYLPEVPVPPRNPELVARLERIKAKLANEEYRRMTRNITGQ
;
A
#
# COMPACT_ATOMS: atom_id res chain seq x y z
N MET A 1 9.79 10.20 -2.64
CA MET A 1 9.26 10.53 -1.29
C MET A 1 7.86 9.97 -1.21
N ALA A 2 7.51 9.26 -0.12
CA ALA A 2 6.14 8.78 0.07
C ALA A 2 5.20 9.99 0.16
N SER A 3 4.18 10.03 -0.69
CA SER A 3 3.24 11.15 -0.79
C SER A 3 2.08 11.05 0.19
N ALA A 4 1.86 9.88 0.79
CA ALA A 4 0.72 9.61 1.63
C ALA A 4 0.97 8.51 2.67
N VAL A 5 0.06 8.42 3.63
CA VAL A 5 0.11 7.50 4.78
C VAL A 5 -1.24 6.79 4.89
N VAL A 6 -1.24 5.49 5.11
CA VAL A 6 -2.44 4.73 5.47
C VAL A 6 -2.83 5.09 6.90
N ALA A 7 -4.03 5.63 7.07
CA ALA A 7 -4.52 6.08 8.37
C ALA A 7 -4.72 4.92 9.36
N GLY A 8 -4.01 5.01 10.48
CA GLY A 8 -4.19 4.13 11.63
C GLY A 8 -5.53 4.33 12.34
N ARG A 9 -5.82 3.43 13.28
CA ARG A 9 -7.07 3.47 14.07
C ARG A 9 -7.16 4.70 14.99
N ARG A 10 -6.02 5.20 15.50
CA ARG A 10 -6.01 6.34 16.42
C ARG A 10 -6.44 7.63 15.74
N LEU A 11 -5.92 7.90 14.54
CA LEU A 11 -6.28 9.09 13.76
C LEU A 11 -7.78 9.15 13.45
N ARG A 12 -8.40 8.01 13.09
CA ARG A 12 -9.86 7.93 12.86
C ARG A 12 -10.66 8.26 14.11
N ARG A 13 -10.32 7.62 15.23
CA ARG A 13 -10.99 7.88 16.50
C ARG A 13 -10.88 9.34 16.91
N ALA A 14 -9.72 9.96 16.78
CA ALA A 14 -9.58 11.38 17.12
C ALA A 14 -10.50 12.30 16.29
N VAL A 15 -10.80 11.93 15.04
CA VAL A 15 -11.75 12.66 14.18
C VAL A 15 -13.20 12.33 14.54
N GLU A 16 -13.51 11.07 14.84
CA GLU A 16 -14.85 10.59 15.24
C GLU A 16 -15.27 11.09 16.63
N ASP A 17 -14.35 11.08 17.58
CA ASP A 17 -14.53 11.48 18.99
C ASP A 17 -14.53 13.01 19.15
N GLY A 18 -14.24 13.76 18.08
CA GLY A 18 -14.24 15.23 18.09
C GLY A 18 -13.06 15.84 18.85
N GLU A 19 -11.99 15.10 19.10
CA GLU A 19 -10.77 15.61 19.77
C GLU A 19 -10.10 16.76 19.01
N LEU A 20 -10.43 16.91 17.73
CA LEU A 20 -9.89 17.90 16.81
C LEU A 20 -10.87 19.05 16.52
N ALA A 21 -11.96 19.18 17.29
CA ALA A 21 -13.02 20.16 17.02
C ALA A 21 -12.55 21.63 17.05
N ASP A 22 -11.46 21.92 17.76
CA ASP A 22 -10.87 23.26 17.85
C ASP A 22 -10.10 23.67 16.58
N LEU A 23 -9.92 22.75 15.64
CA LEU A 23 -9.18 23.00 14.39
C LEU A 23 -10.07 23.61 13.30
N PRO A 24 -9.47 24.22 12.25
CA PRO A 24 -10.22 24.82 11.15
C PRO A 24 -11.20 23.82 10.51
N ALA A 25 -12.45 24.24 10.33
CA ALA A 25 -13.52 23.39 9.81
C ALA A 25 -13.21 22.81 8.43
N ASP A 26 -12.56 23.59 7.56
CA ASP A 26 -12.17 23.15 6.21
C ASP A 26 -11.20 21.96 6.28
N LEU A 27 -10.21 22.03 7.18
CA LEU A 27 -9.23 20.96 7.37
C LEU A 27 -9.86 19.68 7.94
N LEU A 28 -10.83 19.84 8.85
CA LEU A 28 -11.58 18.72 9.41
C LEU A 28 -12.45 18.04 8.35
N ALA A 29 -13.10 18.81 7.49
CA ALA A 29 -13.88 18.28 6.38
C ALA A 29 -13.00 17.47 5.41
N ASP A 30 -11.83 17.99 5.07
CA ASP A 30 -10.86 17.27 4.21
C ASP A 30 -10.35 15.99 4.87
N LEU A 31 -10.08 16.01 6.18
CA LEU A 31 -9.67 14.83 6.94
C LEU A 31 -10.78 13.78 7.03
N GLN A 32 -12.02 14.19 7.30
CA GLN A 32 -13.18 13.30 7.31
C GLN A 32 -13.41 12.66 5.95
N ALA A 33 -13.32 13.44 4.87
CA ALA A 33 -13.43 12.94 3.50
C ALA A 33 -12.32 11.92 3.18
N ALA A 34 -11.07 12.21 3.58
CA ALA A 34 -9.96 11.30 3.39
C ALA A 34 -10.12 9.99 4.18
N LEU A 35 -10.73 10.03 5.38
CA LEU A 35 -10.86 8.90 6.31
C LEU A 35 -12.12 8.05 6.14
N ALA A 36 -12.99 8.38 5.18
CA ALA A 36 -14.30 7.75 5.00
C ALA A 36 -14.25 6.22 4.78
N SER A 37 -13.13 5.68 4.26
CA SER A 37 -12.96 4.25 3.98
C SER A 37 -11.93 3.58 4.89
N GLN A 38 -12.16 2.32 5.25
CA GLN A 38 -11.15 1.52 5.96
C GLN A 38 -9.89 1.36 5.10
N GLY A 39 -8.71 1.61 5.68
CA GLY A 39 -7.47 1.66 4.90
C GLY A 39 -7.24 2.96 4.11
N ALA A 40 -8.06 3.99 4.36
CA ALA A 40 -7.91 5.34 3.83
C ALA A 40 -6.46 5.83 3.76
N VAL A 41 -6.10 6.39 2.61
CA VAL A 41 -4.80 6.98 2.33
C VAL A 41 -4.90 8.49 2.54
N VAL A 42 -4.16 9.01 3.51
CA VAL A 42 -4.11 10.44 3.86
C VAL A 42 -2.88 11.08 3.23
N PRO A 43 -3.04 12.09 2.37
CA PRO A 43 -1.94 12.87 1.83
C PRO A 43 -1.08 13.53 2.91
N PHE A 44 0.24 13.58 2.70
CA PHE A 44 1.16 14.21 3.64
C PHE A 44 0.93 15.72 3.78
N SER A 45 0.37 16.37 2.75
CA SER A 45 -0.05 17.78 2.80
C SER A 45 -1.10 18.03 3.88
N LEU A 46 -2.09 17.14 4.01
CA LEU A 46 -3.12 17.22 5.06
C LEU A 46 -2.52 16.99 6.44
N LEU A 47 -1.60 16.03 6.59
CA LEU A 47 -0.89 15.82 7.87
C LEU A 47 -0.03 17.02 8.27
N ARG A 48 0.57 17.71 7.30
CA ARG A 48 1.31 18.95 7.54
C ARG A 48 0.39 20.08 7.99
N GLY A 49 -0.79 20.20 7.36
CA GLY A 49 -1.83 21.14 7.77
C GLY A 49 -2.32 20.86 9.19
N LEU A 50 -2.60 19.60 9.51
CA LEU A 50 -2.96 19.13 10.85
C LEU A 50 -1.89 19.50 11.89
N HIS A 51 -0.62 19.24 11.59
CA HIS A 51 0.47 19.59 12.49
C HIS A 51 0.60 21.10 12.73
N ALA A 52 0.44 21.91 11.69
CA ALA A 52 0.45 23.37 11.82
C ALA A 52 -0.71 23.84 12.70
N ALA A 53 -1.92 23.37 12.42
CA ALA A 53 -3.12 23.73 13.17
C ALA A 53 -3.05 23.30 14.65
N LEU A 54 -2.50 22.11 14.94
CA LEU A 54 -2.27 21.66 16.32
C LEU A 54 -1.26 22.55 17.07
N ARG A 55 -0.25 23.08 16.39
CA ARG A 55 0.72 24.00 16.99
C ARG A 55 0.14 25.39 17.22
N GLU A 56 -0.69 25.87 16.31
CA GLU A 56 -1.39 27.16 16.44
C GLU A 56 -2.45 27.13 17.53
N ALA A 57 -3.15 26.00 17.70
CA ALA A 57 -4.15 25.80 18.74
C ALA A 57 -3.53 25.48 20.13
N GLU A 58 -2.20 25.46 20.26
CA GLU A 58 -1.48 25.02 21.47
C GLU A 58 -2.03 23.71 22.07
N SER A 59 -2.43 22.79 21.20
CA SER A 59 -3.09 21.55 21.63
C SER A 59 -2.15 20.65 22.41
N SER A 60 -2.68 19.93 23.40
CA SER A 60 -1.95 18.91 24.14
C SER A 60 -1.69 17.64 23.32
N LEU A 61 -2.35 17.51 22.16
CA LEU A 61 -2.23 16.36 21.28
C LEU A 61 -1.02 16.49 20.35
N TYR A 62 -0.16 15.49 20.37
CA TYR A 62 0.98 15.43 19.47
C TYR A 62 0.69 14.60 18.22
N LEU A 63 1.20 15.04 17.07
CA LEU A 63 0.99 14.38 15.78
C LEU A 63 1.41 12.89 15.79
N TYR A 64 2.53 12.56 16.45
CA TYR A 64 3.01 11.17 16.49
C TYR A 64 2.04 10.24 17.25
N GLN A 65 1.29 10.77 18.22
CA GLN A 65 0.28 10.00 18.95
C GLN A 65 -0.90 9.70 18.03
N LEU A 66 -1.34 10.68 17.23
CA LEU A 66 -2.41 10.49 16.24
C LEU A 66 -2.01 9.50 15.15
N LEU A 67 -0.74 9.53 14.73
CA LEU A 67 -0.19 8.63 13.71
C LEU A 67 0.18 7.23 14.24
N GLN A 68 -0.10 6.93 15.51
CA GLN A 68 0.18 5.61 16.05
C GLN A 68 -0.66 4.53 15.33
N GLY A 69 0.03 3.55 14.75
CA GLY A 69 -0.58 2.48 13.95
C GLY A 69 -0.93 2.91 12.51
N SER A 70 -0.44 4.05 12.06
CA SER A 70 -0.45 4.43 10.64
C SER A 70 0.76 3.84 9.92
N GLU A 71 0.59 3.51 8.64
CA GLU A 71 1.64 2.92 7.79
C GLU A 71 1.95 3.81 6.59
N ILE A 72 3.18 3.76 6.08
CA ILE A 72 3.53 4.54 4.89
C ILE A 72 2.86 3.89 3.68
N TYR A 73 2.13 4.67 2.88
CA TYR A 73 1.56 4.17 1.64
C TYR A 73 2.64 4.08 0.57
N LEU A 74 2.95 2.85 0.13
CA LEU A 74 3.85 2.60 -1.00
C LEU A 74 3.01 2.26 -2.21
N PRO A 75 3.00 3.09 -3.27
CA PRO A 75 2.26 2.77 -4.48
C PRO A 75 2.87 1.53 -5.14
N GLU A 76 2.02 0.58 -5.51
CA GLU A 76 2.45 -0.60 -6.26
C GLU A 76 2.90 -0.16 -7.66
N VAL A 77 4.13 -0.56 -8.03
CA VAL A 77 4.62 -0.36 -9.39
C VAL A 77 3.92 -1.37 -10.30
N PRO A 78 3.18 -0.93 -11.34
CA PRO A 78 2.52 -1.87 -12.23
C PRO A 78 3.57 -2.74 -12.92
N VAL A 79 3.46 -4.05 -12.75
CA VAL A 79 4.34 -5.00 -13.43
C VAL A 79 4.00 -4.97 -14.92
N PRO A 80 4.97 -4.71 -15.82
CA PRO A 80 4.69 -4.70 -17.25
C PRO A 80 4.20 -6.07 -17.72
N PRO A 81 3.24 -6.11 -18.66
CA PRO A 81 2.75 -7.37 -19.20
C PRO A 81 3.89 -8.14 -19.89
N ARG A 82 3.95 -9.46 -19.69
CA ARG A 82 4.96 -10.32 -20.33
C ARG A 82 4.70 -10.39 -21.84
N ASN A 83 5.75 -10.29 -22.65
CA ASN A 83 5.64 -10.42 -24.11
C ASN A 83 5.13 -11.83 -24.50
N PRO A 84 4.02 -11.95 -25.25
CA PRO A 84 3.40 -13.23 -25.58
C PRO A 84 4.32 -14.16 -26.39
N GLU A 85 5.16 -13.62 -27.26
CA GLU A 85 6.11 -14.41 -28.05
C GLU A 85 7.17 -15.08 -27.17
N LEU A 86 7.65 -14.35 -26.16
CA LEU A 86 8.62 -14.86 -25.21
C LEU A 86 8.01 -15.92 -24.30
N VAL A 87 6.74 -15.76 -23.90
CA VAL A 87 6.00 -16.78 -23.13
C VAL A 87 5.86 -18.06 -23.95
N ALA A 88 5.40 -17.96 -25.20
CA ALA A 88 5.27 -19.11 -26.09
C ALA A 88 6.62 -19.82 -26.33
N ARG A 89 7.71 -19.06 -26.47
CA ARG A 89 9.06 -19.62 -26.63
C ARG A 89 9.52 -20.36 -25.37
N LEU A 90 9.26 -19.81 -24.19
CA LEU A 90 9.59 -20.45 -22.91
C LEU A 90 8.81 -21.75 -22.69
N GLU A 91 7.52 -21.78 -23.06
CA GLU A 91 6.71 -23.00 -22.99
C GLU A 91 7.26 -24.11 -23.88
N ARG A 92 7.66 -23.77 -25.11
CA ARG A 92 8.33 -24.72 -26.02
C ARG A 92 9.62 -25.26 -25.42
N ILE A 93 10.46 -24.40 -24.81
CA ILE A 93 11.71 -24.83 -24.19
C ILE A 93 11.44 -25.75 -22.99
N LYS A 94 10.47 -25.39 -22.13
CA LYS A 94 10.06 -26.23 -20.99
C LYS A 94 9.60 -27.61 -21.44
N ALA A 95 8.76 -27.70 -22.47
CA ALA A 95 8.29 -28.97 -23.02
C ALA A 95 9.45 -29.81 -23.59
N LYS A 96 10.40 -29.16 -24.27
CA LYS A 96 11.58 -29.84 -24.82
C LYS A 96 12.46 -30.42 -23.70
N LEU A 97 12.76 -29.63 -22.67
CA LEU A 97 13.57 -30.07 -21.53
C LEU A 97 12.89 -31.22 -20.77
N ALA A 98 11.58 -31.12 -20.53
CA ALA A 98 10.83 -32.19 -19.87
C ALA A 98 10.87 -33.51 -20.67
N ASN A 99 10.77 -33.43 -22.01
CA ASN A 99 10.87 -34.61 -22.88
C ASN A 99 12.28 -35.21 -22.90
N GLU A 100 13.32 -34.36 -22.92
CA GLU A 100 14.71 -34.81 -22.84
C GLU A 100 15.02 -35.48 -21.49
N GLU A 101 14.52 -34.90 -20.39
CA GLU A 101 14.63 -35.44 -19.05
C GLU A 101 13.89 -36.77 -18.90
N TYR A 102 12.65 -36.85 -19.40
CA TYR A 102 11.89 -38.10 -19.45
C TYR A 102 12.65 -39.19 -20.23
N ARG A 103 13.15 -38.88 -21.43
CA ARG A 103 13.95 -39.83 -22.24
C ARG A 103 15.21 -40.28 -21.53
N ARG A 104 15.87 -39.39 -20.79
CA ARG A 104 17.05 -39.72 -19.98
C ARG A 104 16.69 -40.70 -18.87
N MET A 105 15.58 -40.47 -18.16
CA MET A 105 15.09 -41.37 -17.10
C MET A 105 14.69 -42.74 -17.65
N THR A 106 14.04 -42.80 -18.82
CA THR A 106 13.57 -44.06 -19.41
C THR A 106 14.60 -44.78 -20.29
N ARG A 107 15.80 -44.22 -20.47
CA ARG A 107 16.83 -44.71 -21.41
C ARG A 107 17.25 -46.17 -21.16
N ASN A 108 17.20 -46.62 -19.91
CA ASN A 108 17.63 -47.96 -19.49
C ASN A 108 16.45 -48.91 -19.23
N ILE A 109 15.22 -48.44 -19.40
CA ILE A 109 13.99 -49.22 -19.14
C ILE A 109 13.52 -49.92 -20.42
N THR A 110 13.92 -49.43 -21.60
CA THR A 110 13.69 -50.10 -22.88
C THR A 110 14.68 -51.26 -23.08
N GLY A 111 14.57 -52.28 -22.23
CA GLY A 111 15.11 -53.61 -22.49
C GLY A 111 14.00 -54.49 -23.07
N GLN A 112 13.94 -54.58 -24.41
CA GLN A 112 13.39 -55.70 -25.18
C GLN A 112 14.25 -55.87 -26.43
#